data_AF-A0A8J8D419-F1
#
_entry.id   AF-A0A8J8D419-F1
#
_cell.length_a   1.000
_cell.length_b   1.000
_cell.length_c   1.000
_cell.angle_alpha   90.00
_cell.angle_beta   90.00
_cell.angle_gamma   90.00
#
_symmetry.space_group_name_H-M   'P 1'
#
loop_
_entity.id
_entity.type
_entity.pdbx_description
1 polymer ?
#
loop_
_entity_poly.entity_id
_entity_poly.type
_entity_poly.pdbx_seq_one_letter_code
_entity_poly.pdbx_strand_id
1 'polypeptide(L)'
;MNLIVHHWDTDGITSAALLVKALDLDGFTNMTAPIGEFRFDERIWGAIEKAERLYVLDFNLPGEVEDVKVPTLFIDHHTQPRIKNPLVEQVNPSLEGEYYPSCSLVVSERFGLFNAWTALGAVGDTGEKAFELERVRKLLEREGLSREDALRLVELIDSNYIAMEREAVEEAVRVLLSHSVRELLEYEPWVKKAEAIREAIEGAVSGVDERNGFAIARFESPFNIISKVARKLVWKMNHRGAVVINGDFHGKAQVYFRISGKEAERINMAEVIERVKALGANAGGKREVLGCVCERNKIEDVLAIIEEYLR
;
A
#
# COMPACT_ATOMS: atom_id res chain seq x y z
N MET A 1 16.60 1.55 -23.07
CA MET A 1 16.28 0.90 -21.78
C MET A 1 14.82 1.14 -21.42
N ASN A 2 14.07 0.10 -21.05
CA ASN A 2 12.71 0.22 -20.49
C ASN A 2 12.79 0.49 -18.98
N LEU A 3 12.12 1.53 -18.50
CA LEU A 3 11.98 1.84 -17.09
C LEU A 3 10.55 1.60 -16.63
N ILE A 4 10.36 0.84 -15.56
CA ILE A 4 9.07 0.62 -14.91
C ILE A 4 9.11 1.31 -13.55
N VAL A 5 8.16 2.21 -13.29
CA VAL A 5 7.93 2.78 -11.96
C VAL A 5 6.61 2.24 -11.46
N HIS A 6 6.59 1.63 -10.28
CA HIS A 6 5.38 1.01 -9.74
C HIS A 6 5.18 1.30 -8.26
N HIS A 7 3.93 1.20 -7.81
CA HIS A 7 3.60 1.24 -6.40
C HIS A 7 4.18 0.04 -5.65
N TRP A 8 4.37 0.20 -4.34
CA TRP A 8 5.20 -0.70 -3.53
C TRP A 8 4.46 -1.92 -2.97
N ASP A 9 3.15 -2.00 -3.11
CA ASP A 9 2.35 -3.12 -2.62
C ASP A 9 2.17 -4.22 -3.68
N THR A 10 1.41 -5.24 -3.30
CA THR A 10 1.16 -6.40 -4.16
C THR A 10 0.56 -6.02 -5.52
N ASP A 11 -0.32 -5.04 -5.61
CA ASP A 11 -0.93 -4.69 -6.89
C ASP A 11 0.08 -4.02 -7.84
N GLY A 12 0.87 -3.07 -7.36
CA GLY A 12 1.94 -2.46 -8.13
C GLY A 12 3.01 -3.47 -8.58
N ILE A 13 3.46 -4.35 -7.67
CA ILE A 13 4.47 -5.38 -7.98
C ILE A 13 3.95 -6.39 -9.00
N THR A 14 2.71 -6.89 -8.83
CA THR A 14 2.11 -7.86 -9.77
C THR A 14 1.78 -7.22 -11.11
N SER A 15 1.36 -5.95 -11.14
CA SER A 15 1.18 -5.16 -12.36
C SER A 15 2.48 -5.04 -13.15
N ALA A 16 3.60 -4.77 -12.48
CA ALA A 16 4.92 -4.72 -13.11
C ALA A 16 5.32 -6.08 -13.69
N ALA A 17 5.17 -7.17 -12.94
CA ALA A 17 5.47 -8.51 -13.43
C ALA A 17 4.59 -8.92 -14.62
N LEU A 18 3.30 -8.58 -14.58
CA LEU A 18 2.36 -8.79 -15.69
C LEU A 18 2.77 -8.02 -16.94
N LEU A 19 3.16 -6.75 -16.81
CA LEU A 19 3.62 -5.93 -17.92
C LEU A 19 4.87 -6.53 -18.57
N VAL A 20 5.88 -6.90 -17.77
CA VAL A 20 7.12 -7.53 -18.28
C VAL A 20 6.80 -8.77 -19.09
N LYS A 21 5.91 -9.64 -18.56
CA LYS A 21 5.50 -10.87 -19.24
C LYS A 21 4.66 -10.64 -20.48
N ALA A 22 3.77 -9.64 -20.46
CA ALA A 22 2.90 -9.31 -21.57
C ALA A 22 3.66 -8.71 -22.77
N LEU A 23 4.72 -7.95 -22.50
CA LEU A 23 5.52 -7.27 -23.51
C LEU A 23 6.83 -8.00 -23.85
N ASP A 24 7.09 -9.15 -23.22
CA ASP A 24 8.32 -9.94 -23.38
C ASP A 24 9.59 -9.08 -23.23
N LEU A 25 9.66 -8.31 -22.13
CA LEU A 25 10.72 -7.33 -21.93
C LEU A 25 12.04 -7.99 -21.48
N ASP A 26 12.93 -8.29 -22.42
CA ASP A 26 14.27 -8.85 -22.17
C ASP A 26 15.32 -7.86 -21.61
N GLY A 27 14.89 -6.65 -21.20
CA GLY A 27 15.77 -5.61 -20.67
C GLY A 27 14.99 -4.47 -20.04
N PHE A 28 14.75 -4.57 -18.74
CA PHE A 28 14.05 -3.56 -17.95
C PHE A 28 14.79 -3.25 -16.64
N THR A 29 14.60 -2.02 -16.18
CA THR A 29 14.84 -1.62 -14.79
C THR A 29 13.48 -1.30 -14.20
N ASN A 30 13.18 -1.80 -13.00
CA ASN A 30 12.02 -1.37 -12.24
C ASN A 30 12.45 -0.63 -10.98
N MET A 31 11.62 0.32 -10.57
CA MET A 31 11.85 1.20 -9.44
C MET A 31 10.53 1.47 -8.73
N THR A 32 10.59 1.75 -7.44
CA THR A 32 9.45 2.27 -6.68
C THR A 32 9.84 3.59 -6.02
N ALA A 33 8.90 4.45 -5.65
CA ALA A 33 9.19 5.68 -4.89
C ALA A 33 9.63 5.36 -3.45
N PRO A 34 10.17 6.35 -2.71
CA PRO A 34 10.31 6.20 -1.26
C PRO A 34 8.98 5.75 -0.64
N ILE A 35 9.01 4.68 0.16
CA ILE A 35 7.79 4.07 0.69
C ILE A 35 7.03 5.09 1.55
N GLY A 36 5.76 5.32 1.21
CA GLY A 36 4.91 6.31 1.85
C GLY A 36 4.98 7.71 1.23
N GLU A 37 5.79 7.92 0.18
CA GLU A 37 5.84 9.16 -0.58
C GLU A 37 5.22 8.99 -1.97
N PHE A 38 4.28 9.88 -2.31
CA PHE A 38 3.61 9.91 -3.60
C PHE A 38 4.28 10.96 -4.50
N ARG A 39 5.52 10.69 -4.93
CA ARG A 39 6.29 11.52 -5.87
C ARG A 39 7.45 10.75 -6.49
N PHE A 40 8.01 11.24 -7.59
CA PHE A 40 9.30 10.74 -8.10
C PHE A 40 10.45 11.45 -7.37
N ASP A 41 11.39 10.66 -6.85
CA ASP A 41 12.61 11.18 -6.25
C ASP A 41 13.73 11.32 -7.28
N GLU A 42 14.87 11.87 -6.87
CA GLU A 42 16.02 12.11 -7.75
C GLU A 42 16.52 10.83 -8.43
N ARG A 43 16.40 9.68 -7.75
CA ARG A 43 16.79 8.38 -8.30
C ARG A 43 15.89 8.00 -9.48
N ILE A 44 14.58 8.16 -9.34
CA ILE A 44 13.61 7.90 -10.40
C ILE A 44 13.80 8.89 -11.55
N TRP A 45 13.89 10.19 -11.27
CA TRP A 45 14.11 11.22 -12.30
C TRP A 45 15.39 10.97 -13.11
N GLY A 46 16.50 10.67 -12.44
CA GLY A 46 17.76 10.35 -13.10
C GLY A 46 17.72 9.05 -13.93
N ALA A 47 16.81 8.12 -13.64
CA ALA A 47 16.57 6.94 -14.46
C ALA A 47 15.66 7.25 -15.66
N ILE A 48 14.64 8.10 -15.48
CA ILE A 48 13.75 8.56 -16.56
C ILE A 48 14.56 9.26 -17.66
N GLU A 49 15.52 10.12 -17.29
CA GLU A 49 16.40 10.82 -18.25
C GLU A 49 17.21 9.88 -19.17
N LYS A 50 17.45 8.64 -18.72
CA LYS A 50 18.22 7.62 -19.45
C LYS A 50 17.33 6.56 -20.11
N ALA A 51 16.02 6.61 -19.87
CA ALA A 51 15.08 5.65 -20.39
C ALA A 51 14.71 5.98 -21.84
N GLU A 52 14.47 4.94 -22.65
CA GLU A 52 13.86 5.09 -23.98
C GLU A 52 12.34 5.09 -23.88
N ARG A 53 11.81 4.40 -22.87
CA ARG A 53 10.39 4.26 -22.60
C ARG A 53 10.15 4.10 -21.11
N LEU A 54 9.13 4.79 -20.61
CA LEU A 54 8.68 4.73 -19.23
C LEU A 54 7.34 3.99 -19.16
N TYR A 55 7.18 3.19 -18.12
CA TYR A 55 5.91 2.60 -17.71
C TYR A 55 5.65 3.01 -16.28
N VAL A 56 4.48 3.56 -15.99
CA VAL A 56 4.06 3.90 -14.61
C VAL A 56 2.84 3.07 -14.29
N LEU A 57 2.92 2.26 -13.23
CA LEU A 57 1.94 1.24 -12.91
C LEU A 57 1.43 1.42 -11.47
N ASP A 58 0.10 1.43 -11.32
CA ASP A 58 -0.59 1.46 -10.03
C ASP A 58 -0.19 2.63 -9.12
N PHE A 59 0.34 3.70 -9.69
CA PHE A 59 0.92 4.78 -8.91
C PHE A 59 0.32 6.11 -9.32
N ASN A 60 -0.69 6.53 -8.56
CA ASN A 60 -1.53 7.72 -8.81
C ASN A 60 -0.74 9.03 -8.70
N LEU A 61 0.12 9.29 -9.68
CA LEU A 61 0.98 10.46 -9.82
C LEU A 61 0.81 11.14 -11.18
N PRO A 62 -0.43 11.51 -11.57
CA PRO A 62 -0.67 12.17 -12.86
C PRO A 62 0.14 13.46 -13.01
N GLY A 63 0.39 14.19 -11.91
CA GLY A 63 1.18 15.43 -11.92
C GLY A 63 2.65 15.22 -12.23
N GLU A 64 3.28 14.16 -11.71
CA GLU A 64 4.70 13.88 -11.97
C GLU A 64 4.94 13.51 -13.43
N VAL A 65 3.99 12.80 -14.05
CA VAL A 65 4.12 12.40 -15.46
C VAL A 65 3.75 13.50 -16.45
N GLU A 66 3.29 14.67 -16.01
CA GLU A 66 3.16 15.82 -16.90
C GLU A 66 4.53 16.31 -17.41
N ASP A 67 5.58 16.15 -16.61
CA ASP A 67 6.92 16.69 -16.89
C ASP A 67 7.87 15.70 -17.60
N VAL A 68 7.43 14.47 -17.85
CA VAL A 68 8.27 13.45 -18.51
C VAL A 68 8.50 13.76 -20.00
N LYS A 69 9.70 13.47 -20.48
CA LYS A 69 10.15 13.79 -21.85
C LYS A 69 10.33 12.55 -22.74
N VAL A 70 9.87 11.39 -22.27
CA VAL A 70 10.01 10.10 -22.95
C VAL A 70 8.63 9.49 -23.17
N PRO A 71 8.43 8.67 -24.22
CA PRO A 71 7.20 7.92 -24.41
C PRO A 71 6.86 7.14 -23.14
N THR A 72 5.64 7.37 -22.63
CA THR A 72 5.21 6.85 -21.34
C THR A 72 3.89 6.11 -21.48
N LEU A 73 3.79 4.91 -20.92
CA LEU A 73 2.53 4.22 -20.73
C LEU A 73 2.18 4.25 -19.23
N PHE A 74 1.12 4.97 -18.90
CA PHE A 74 0.61 5.12 -17.54
C PHE A 74 -0.62 4.25 -17.36
N ILE A 75 -0.55 3.22 -16.52
CA ILE A 75 -1.66 2.30 -16.23
C ILE A 75 -2.00 2.39 -14.74
N ASP A 76 -3.26 2.69 -14.44
CA ASP A 76 -3.73 2.86 -13.07
C ASP A 76 -5.25 2.61 -13.01
N HIS A 77 -5.81 2.50 -11.81
CA HIS A 77 -7.24 2.34 -11.55
C HIS A 77 -7.80 3.39 -10.55
N HIS A 78 -6.94 4.19 -9.93
CA HIS A 78 -7.35 5.24 -9.00
C HIS A 78 -8.06 6.40 -9.69
N THR A 79 -8.96 7.08 -8.97
CA THR A 79 -9.54 8.35 -9.44
C THR A 79 -8.46 9.41 -9.57
N GLN A 80 -8.31 9.96 -10.78
CA GLN A 80 -7.29 10.94 -11.11
C GLN A 80 -7.71 11.84 -12.28
N PRO A 81 -7.12 13.03 -12.44
CA PRO A 81 -7.30 13.85 -13.65
C PRO A 81 -6.71 13.18 -14.91
N ARG A 82 -7.17 13.65 -16.07
CA ARG A 82 -6.57 13.33 -17.37
C ARG A 82 -5.20 14.00 -17.48
N ILE A 83 -4.19 13.21 -17.86
CA ILE A 83 -2.83 13.70 -18.14
C ILE A 83 -2.84 14.44 -19.49
N LYS A 84 -2.21 15.61 -19.54
CA LYS A 84 -2.18 16.49 -20.73
C LYS A 84 -0.95 16.29 -21.58
N ASN A 85 0.13 15.77 -21.02
CA ASN A 85 1.37 15.51 -21.74
C ASN A 85 1.14 14.55 -22.93
N PRO A 86 1.43 14.97 -24.18
CA PRO A 86 1.16 14.17 -25.37
C PRO A 86 2.06 12.93 -25.52
N LEU A 87 3.13 12.82 -24.73
CA LEU A 87 4.00 11.64 -24.69
C LEU A 87 3.44 10.52 -23.81
N VAL A 88 2.35 10.78 -23.07
CA VAL A 88 1.78 9.85 -22.10
C VAL A 88 0.50 9.23 -22.65
N GLU A 89 0.54 7.92 -22.88
CA GLU A 89 -0.67 7.10 -23.05
C GLU A 89 -1.20 6.73 -21.66
N GLN A 90 -2.35 7.30 -21.28
CA GLN A 90 -3.01 7.02 -20.00
C GLN A 90 -4.11 5.97 -20.19
N VAL A 91 -3.96 4.82 -19.54
CA VAL A 91 -4.93 3.73 -19.46
C VAL A 91 -5.45 3.67 -18.03
N ASN A 92 -6.63 4.24 -17.80
CA ASN A 92 -7.29 4.19 -16.49
C ASN A 92 -8.82 4.20 -16.64
N PRO A 93 -9.52 3.11 -16.28
CA PRO A 93 -10.98 3.01 -16.40
C PRO A 93 -11.77 4.06 -15.59
N SER A 94 -11.21 4.57 -14.50
CA SER A 94 -11.88 5.59 -13.67
C SER A 94 -12.08 6.92 -14.41
N LEU A 95 -11.34 7.18 -15.49
CA LEU A 95 -11.55 8.35 -16.35
C LEU A 95 -12.91 8.29 -17.07
N GLU A 96 -13.47 7.10 -17.21
CA GLU A 96 -14.79 6.84 -17.79
C GLU A 96 -15.86 6.63 -16.70
N GLY A 97 -15.50 6.81 -15.43
CA GLY A 97 -16.38 6.60 -14.28
C GLY A 97 -16.51 5.14 -13.86
N GLU A 98 -15.68 4.24 -14.39
CA GLU A 98 -15.72 2.82 -14.06
C GLU A 98 -14.88 2.52 -12.81
N TYR A 99 -15.41 1.69 -11.92
CA TYR A 99 -14.67 1.16 -10.78
C TYR A 99 -13.93 -0.12 -11.18
N TYR A 100 -12.65 -0.17 -10.88
CA TYR A 100 -11.80 -1.34 -11.10
C TYR A 100 -11.15 -1.79 -9.79
N PRO A 101 -11.17 -3.10 -9.46
CA PRO A 101 -10.65 -3.59 -8.18
C PRO A 101 -9.14 -3.42 -7.99
N SER A 102 -8.37 -3.34 -9.09
CA SER A 102 -6.91 -3.24 -9.05
C SER A 102 -6.33 -2.85 -10.41
N CYS A 103 -5.14 -2.26 -10.43
CA CYS A 103 -4.34 -2.00 -11.61
C CYS A 103 -3.91 -3.30 -12.31
N SER A 104 -3.60 -4.37 -11.58
CA SER A 104 -3.25 -5.67 -12.18
C SER A 104 -4.35 -6.21 -13.11
N LEU A 105 -5.63 -5.98 -12.79
CA LEU A 105 -6.74 -6.30 -13.68
C LEU A 105 -6.73 -5.44 -14.95
N VAL A 106 -6.45 -4.14 -14.82
CA VAL A 106 -6.34 -3.21 -15.96
C VAL A 106 -5.21 -3.64 -16.90
N VAL A 107 -4.02 -3.97 -16.36
CA VAL A 107 -2.88 -4.48 -17.14
C VAL A 107 -3.28 -5.78 -17.86
N SER A 108 -3.89 -6.72 -17.15
CA SER A 108 -4.33 -7.99 -17.72
C SER A 108 -5.36 -7.84 -18.83
N GLU A 109 -6.33 -6.93 -18.69
CA GLU A 109 -7.31 -6.63 -19.73
C GLU A 109 -6.67 -5.97 -20.94
N ARG A 110 -5.79 -4.99 -20.72
CA ARG A 110 -5.12 -4.27 -21.80
C ARG A 110 -4.31 -5.19 -22.71
N PHE A 111 -3.65 -6.19 -22.13
CA PHE A 111 -2.75 -7.10 -22.85
C PHE A 111 -3.31 -8.50 -23.07
N GLY A 112 -4.52 -8.81 -22.59
CA GLY A 112 -5.12 -10.14 -22.73
C GLY A 112 -4.40 -11.25 -21.94
N LEU A 113 -3.65 -10.89 -20.90
CA LEU A 113 -2.86 -11.82 -20.08
C LEU A 113 -3.45 -11.95 -18.68
N PHE A 114 -4.12 -13.07 -18.40
CA PHE A 114 -4.72 -13.35 -17.09
C PHE A 114 -4.06 -14.57 -16.43
N ASN A 115 -3.53 -14.39 -15.23
CA ASN A 115 -2.95 -15.46 -14.41
C ASN A 115 -3.16 -15.17 -12.91
N ALA A 116 -2.56 -15.95 -12.01
CA ALA A 116 -2.71 -15.72 -10.58
C ALA A 116 -2.18 -14.36 -10.10
N TRP A 117 -1.22 -13.73 -10.76
CA TRP A 117 -0.75 -12.37 -10.40
C TRP A 117 -1.87 -11.34 -10.55
N THR A 118 -2.71 -11.49 -11.58
CA THR A 118 -3.92 -10.67 -11.76
C THR A 118 -4.85 -10.78 -10.55
N ALA A 119 -5.03 -12.00 -10.03
CA ALA A 119 -5.86 -12.24 -8.86
C ALA A 119 -5.22 -11.70 -7.58
N LEU A 120 -3.91 -11.89 -7.41
CA LEU A 120 -3.17 -11.44 -6.23
C LEU A 120 -3.19 -9.91 -6.08
N GLY A 121 -3.03 -9.14 -7.17
CA GLY A 121 -3.16 -7.69 -7.09
C GLY A 121 -4.55 -7.24 -6.62
N ALA A 122 -5.62 -7.84 -7.15
CA ALA A 122 -6.99 -7.59 -6.67
C ALA A 122 -7.20 -7.94 -5.18
N VAL A 123 -6.61 -9.04 -4.71
CA VAL A 123 -6.63 -9.44 -3.29
C VAL A 123 -5.79 -8.46 -2.44
N GLY A 124 -4.67 -7.96 -2.97
CA GLY A 124 -3.84 -6.95 -2.32
C GLY A 124 -4.63 -5.67 -2.00
N ASP A 125 -5.37 -5.17 -2.98
CA ASP A 125 -6.09 -3.91 -2.90
C ASP A 125 -7.40 -3.98 -2.13
N THR A 126 -8.19 -5.02 -2.41
CA THR A 126 -9.56 -5.13 -1.89
C THR A 126 -9.72 -6.16 -0.78
N GLY A 127 -8.65 -6.90 -0.45
CA GLY A 127 -8.65 -7.94 0.57
C GLY A 127 -9.62 -9.07 0.24
N GLU A 128 -10.37 -9.53 1.24
CA GLU A 128 -11.32 -10.63 1.09
C GLU A 128 -12.44 -10.36 0.08
N LYS A 129 -12.77 -9.08 -0.17
CA LYS A 129 -13.80 -8.70 -1.15
C LYS A 129 -13.42 -9.13 -2.57
N ALA A 130 -12.13 -9.27 -2.87
CA ALA A 130 -11.65 -9.76 -4.16
C ALA A 130 -12.24 -11.14 -4.51
N PHE A 131 -12.49 -12.00 -3.51
CA PHE A 131 -13.00 -13.35 -3.73
C PHE A 131 -14.48 -13.39 -4.15
N GLU A 132 -15.21 -12.27 -4.04
CA GLU A 132 -16.56 -12.15 -4.60
C GLU A 132 -16.53 -12.18 -6.14
N LEU A 133 -15.41 -11.75 -6.74
CA LEU A 133 -15.20 -11.77 -8.18
C LEU A 133 -14.90 -13.19 -8.66
N GLU A 134 -15.78 -13.72 -9.52
CA GLU A 134 -15.63 -15.07 -10.09
C GLU A 134 -14.29 -15.25 -10.84
N ARG A 135 -13.83 -14.20 -11.54
CA ARG A 135 -12.56 -14.22 -12.27
C ARG A 135 -11.37 -14.43 -11.32
N VAL A 136 -11.34 -13.74 -10.18
CA VAL A 136 -10.28 -13.88 -9.17
C VAL A 136 -10.23 -15.32 -8.68
N ARG A 137 -11.37 -15.89 -8.28
CA ARG A 137 -11.45 -17.29 -7.82
C ARG A 137 -10.96 -18.28 -8.87
N LYS A 138 -11.42 -18.15 -10.11
CA LYS A 138 -11.01 -19.04 -11.22
C LYS A 138 -9.51 -18.96 -11.51
N LEU A 139 -8.89 -17.80 -11.41
CA LEU A 139 -7.46 -17.63 -11.65
C LEU A 139 -6.62 -18.28 -10.54
N LEU A 140 -7.05 -18.16 -9.28
CA LEU A 140 -6.40 -18.82 -8.15
C LEU A 140 -6.56 -20.34 -8.21
N GLU A 141 -7.76 -20.83 -8.53
CA GLU A 141 -8.07 -22.26 -8.66
C GLU A 141 -7.23 -22.94 -9.75
N ARG A 142 -6.91 -22.24 -10.85
CA ARG A 142 -6.05 -22.77 -11.93
C ARG A 142 -4.63 -23.06 -11.48
N GLU A 143 -4.12 -22.27 -10.54
CA GLU A 143 -2.83 -22.52 -9.88
C GLU A 143 -2.98 -23.42 -8.64
N GLY A 144 -4.22 -23.80 -8.32
CA GLY A 144 -4.63 -24.58 -7.16
C GLY A 144 -4.32 -23.89 -5.82
N LEU A 145 -4.45 -22.55 -5.78
CA LEU A 145 -4.32 -21.75 -4.58
C LEU A 145 -5.66 -21.63 -3.87
N SER A 146 -5.65 -21.82 -2.54
CA SER A 146 -6.79 -21.51 -1.68
C SER A 146 -6.92 -19.99 -1.43
N ARG A 147 -7.99 -19.57 -0.74
CA ARG A 147 -8.16 -18.18 -0.33
C ARG A 147 -7.09 -17.79 0.69
N GLU A 148 -6.79 -18.71 1.59
CA GLU A 148 -5.77 -18.60 2.62
C GLU A 148 -4.38 -18.46 2.00
N ASP A 149 -4.08 -19.24 0.96
CA ASP A 149 -2.82 -19.12 0.21
C ASP A 149 -2.69 -17.75 -0.46
N ALA A 150 -3.77 -17.25 -1.08
CA ALA A 150 -3.76 -15.95 -1.74
C ALA A 150 -3.53 -14.80 -0.73
N LEU A 151 -4.21 -14.82 0.41
CA LEU A 151 -3.99 -13.85 1.49
C LEU A 151 -2.58 -13.95 2.07
N ARG A 152 -2.04 -15.16 2.20
CA ARG A 152 -0.66 -15.38 2.63
C ARG A 152 0.34 -14.84 1.62
N LEU A 153 0.15 -15.06 0.33
CA LEU A 153 1.01 -14.53 -0.72
C LEU A 153 1.01 -13.00 -0.74
N VAL A 154 -0.15 -12.37 -0.61
CA VAL A 154 -0.25 -10.90 -0.47
C VAL A 154 0.55 -10.43 0.73
N GLU A 155 0.39 -11.07 1.90
CA GLU A 155 1.16 -10.70 3.09
C GLU A 155 2.67 -10.86 2.90
N LEU A 156 3.11 -11.91 2.20
CA LEU A 156 4.51 -12.17 1.90
C LEU A 156 5.09 -11.11 0.94
N ILE A 157 4.36 -10.73 -0.11
CA ILE A 157 4.78 -9.70 -1.06
C ILE A 157 4.82 -8.33 -0.38
N ASP A 158 3.75 -7.97 0.34
CA ASP A 158 3.63 -6.72 1.08
C ASP A 158 4.67 -6.57 2.20
N SER A 159 5.22 -7.70 2.71
CA SER A 159 6.22 -7.68 3.77
C SER A 159 7.41 -6.78 3.43
N ASN A 160 7.77 -6.66 2.15
CA ASN A 160 8.87 -5.84 1.67
C ASN A 160 8.66 -4.34 1.96
N TYR A 161 7.51 -3.77 1.59
CA TYR A 161 7.26 -2.36 1.88
C TYR A 161 6.93 -2.12 3.36
N ILE A 162 6.33 -3.10 4.04
CA ILE A 162 6.05 -2.99 5.48
C ILE A 162 7.37 -2.93 6.26
N ALA A 163 8.41 -3.62 5.80
CA ALA A 163 9.76 -3.54 6.34
C ALA A 163 10.50 -2.26 5.97
N MET A 164 9.89 -1.35 5.20
CA MET A 164 10.51 -0.14 4.68
C MET A 164 11.73 -0.42 3.78
N GLU A 165 11.78 -1.60 3.16
CA GLU A 165 12.88 -2.05 2.29
C GLU A 165 12.55 -1.78 0.81
N ARG A 166 12.87 -0.57 0.33
CA ARG A 166 12.58 -0.13 -1.04
C ARG A 166 13.22 -1.03 -2.11
N GLU A 167 14.48 -1.41 -1.94
CA GLU A 167 15.19 -2.28 -2.88
C GLU A 167 14.58 -3.69 -2.91
N ALA A 168 14.05 -4.19 -1.78
CA ALA A 168 13.38 -5.48 -1.73
C ALA A 168 12.02 -5.46 -2.45
N VAL A 169 11.30 -4.32 -2.43
CA VAL A 169 10.10 -4.10 -3.26
C VAL A 169 10.44 -4.16 -4.75
N GLU A 170 11.56 -3.57 -5.14
CA GLU A 170 12.01 -3.59 -6.54
C GLU A 170 12.43 -4.99 -6.97
N GLU A 171 13.20 -5.70 -6.13
CA GLU A 171 13.60 -7.09 -6.39
C GLU A 171 12.39 -8.05 -6.44
N ALA A 172 11.30 -7.73 -5.73
CA ALA A 172 10.11 -8.58 -5.70
C ALA A 172 9.52 -8.85 -7.09
N VAL A 173 9.66 -7.91 -8.05
CA VAL A 173 9.26 -8.12 -9.44
C VAL A 173 10.05 -9.27 -10.08
N ARG A 174 11.37 -9.32 -9.87
CA ARG A 174 12.22 -10.42 -10.36
C ARG A 174 11.92 -11.73 -9.65
N VAL A 175 11.63 -11.68 -8.35
CA VAL A 175 11.22 -12.88 -7.58
C VAL A 175 9.93 -13.47 -8.15
N LEU A 176 8.91 -12.65 -8.43
CA LEU A 176 7.68 -13.10 -9.08
C LEU A 176 7.92 -13.71 -10.48
N LEU A 177 8.83 -13.12 -11.26
CA LEU A 177 9.14 -13.60 -12.61
C LEU A 177 9.93 -14.91 -12.61
N SER A 178 10.67 -15.21 -11.55
CA SER A 178 11.59 -16.36 -11.46
C SER A 178 11.04 -17.55 -10.68
N HIS A 179 9.92 -17.38 -9.97
CA HIS A 179 9.31 -18.43 -9.15
C HIS A 179 7.84 -18.64 -9.55
N SER A 180 7.37 -19.87 -9.42
CA SER A 180 5.93 -20.15 -9.45
C SER A 180 5.25 -19.57 -8.21
N VAL A 181 3.95 -19.26 -8.32
CA VAL A 181 3.17 -18.72 -7.19
C VAL A 181 3.12 -19.64 -5.97
N ARG A 182 3.32 -20.96 -6.16
CA ARG A 182 3.39 -21.93 -5.06
C ARG A 182 4.71 -21.87 -4.33
N GLU A 183 5.82 -21.77 -5.05
CA GLU A 183 7.16 -21.65 -4.44
C GLU A 183 7.27 -20.38 -3.57
N LEU A 184 6.55 -19.32 -3.94
CA LEU A 184 6.52 -18.08 -3.17
C LEU A 184 5.95 -18.23 -1.75
N LEU A 185 5.07 -19.22 -1.50
CA LEU A 185 4.56 -19.49 -0.15
C LEU A 185 5.66 -19.92 0.82
N GLU A 186 6.74 -20.48 0.28
CA GLU A 186 7.89 -21.01 1.02
C GLU A 186 9.15 -20.15 0.78
N TYR A 187 9.03 -19.00 0.09
CA TYR A 187 10.17 -18.14 -0.21
C TYR A 187 10.72 -17.50 1.07
N GLU A 188 11.79 -18.11 1.55
CA GLU A 188 12.39 -17.92 2.88
C GLU A 188 12.58 -16.46 3.29
N PRO A 189 13.12 -15.56 2.43
CA PRO A 189 13.30 -14.16 2.78
C PRO A 189 11.99 -13.44 3.12
N TRP A 190 10.91 -13.71 2.37
CA TRP A 190 9.60 -13.12 2.63
C TRP A 190 8.92 -13.77 3.85
N VAL A 191 9.09 -15.08 4.03
CA VAL A 191 8.54 -15.81 5.18
C VAL A 191 9.08 -15.23 6.48
N LYS A 192 10.41 -15.12 6.62
CA LYS A 192 11.06 -14.53 7.81
C LYS A 192 10.59 -13.10 8.07
N LYS A 193 10.52 -12.29 7.02
CA LYS A 193 10.10 -10.89 7.13
C LYS A 193 8.66 -10.77 7.60
N ALA A 194 7.76 -11.55 7.01
CA ALA A 194 6.36 -11.57 7.41
C ALA A 194 6.17 -12.09 8.85
N GLU A 195 6.96 -13.08 9.28
CA GLU A 195 6.95 -13.57 10.67
C GLU A 195 7.39 -12.49 11.66
N ALA A 196 8.51 -11.81 11.42
CA ALA A 196 8.96 -10.70 12.26
C ALA A 196 7.92 -9.56 12.33
N ILE A 197 7.26 -9.25 11.21
CA ILE A 197 6.17 -8.26 11.16
C ILE A 197 4.97 -8.71 12.00
N ARG A 198 4.57 -9.99 11.91
CA ARG A 198 3.47 -10.53 12.72
C ARG A 198 3.81 -10.46 14.20
N GLU A 199 5.02 -10.89 14.59
CA GLU A 199 5.47 -10.80 15.98
C GLU A 199 5.42 -9.37 16.51
N ALA A 200 5.85 -8.38 15.70
CA ALA A 200 5.76 -6.97 16.07
C ALA A 200 4.30 -6.50 16.23
N ILE A 201 3.39 -6.93 15.35
CA ILE A 201 1.96 -6.64 15.47
C ILE A 201 1.36 -7.28 16.73
N GLU A 202 1.67 -8.55 16.99
CA GLU A 202 1.19 -9.27 18.19
C GLU A 202 1.72 -8.62 19.47
N GLY A 203 3.00 -8.26 19.50
CA GLY A 203 3.61 -7.51 20.60
C GLY A 203 2.88 -6.19 20.86
N ALA A 204 2.62 -5.42 19.79
CA ALA A 204 1.94 -4.13 19.87
C ALA A 204 0.49 -4.23 20.37
N VAL A 205 -0.22 -5.35 20.13
CA VAL A 205 -1.60 -5.53 20.63
C VAL A 205 -1.67 -6.20 22.00
N SER A 206 -0.59 -6.81 22.49
CA SER A 206 -0.58 -7.52 23.77
C SER A 206 -0.49 -6.61 25.01
N GLY A 207 0.02 -5.39 24.85
CA GLY A 207 0.23 -4.40 25.93
C GLY A 207 -0.68 -3.18 25.85
N VAL A 208 -1.93 -3.38 25.45
CA VAL A 208 -2.87 -2.29 25.16
C VAL A 208 -3.62 -1.87 26.41
N ASP A 209 -3.61 -0.57 26.70
CA ASP A 209 -4.47 0.03 27.72
C ASP A 209 -5.87 0.27 27.15
N GLU A 210 -6.92 0.05 27.96
CA GLU A 210 -8.29 0.35 27.56
C GLU A 210 -8.86 1.53 28.35
N ARG A 211 -9.46 2.49 27.64
CA ARG A 211 -10.15 3.65 28.22
C ARG A 211 -11.48 3.88 27.52
N ASN A 212 -12.60 3.76 28.26
CA ASN A 212 -13.96 3.98 27.73
C ASN A 212 -14.28 3.17 26.44
N GLY A 213 -13.73 1.96 26.32
CA GLY A 213 -13.87 1.11 25.12
C GLY A 213 -12.93 1.46 23.96
N PHE A 214 -12.02 2.43 24.13
CA PHE A 214 -10.93 2.72 23.20
C PHE A 214 -9.65 2.01 23.64
N ALA A 215 -8.98 1.36 22.69
CA ALA A 215 -7.67 0.78 22.87
C ALA A 215 -6.57 1.84 22.72
N ILE A 216 -5.55 1.81 23.56
CA ILE A 216 -4.37 2.67 23.48
C ILE A 216 -3.14 1.75 23.43
N ALA A 217 -2.49 1.68 22.27
CA ALA A 217 -1.33 0.85 22.04
C ALA A 217 -0.09 1.73 21.88
N ARG A 218 0.97 1.46 22.64
CA ARG A 218 2.27 2.13 22.49
C ARG A 218 3.37 1.09 22.27
N PHE A 219 4.15 1.26 21.22
CA PHE A 219 5.27 0.39 20.88
C PHE A 219 6.36 1.17 20.14
N GLU A 220 7.50 0.53 19.90
CA GLU A 220 8.52 0.99 18.96
C GLU A 220 8.78 -0.12 17.96
N SER A 221 8.73 0.19 16.67
CA SER A 221 8.98 -0.78 15.61
C SER A 221 9.50 -0.07 14.35
N PRO A 222 10.49 -0.63 13.65
CA PRO A 222 10.90 -0.13 12.35
C PRO A 222 9.86 -0.45 11.26
N PHE A 223 8.86 -1.30 11.54
CA PHE A 223 7.89 -1.71 10.55
C PHE A 223 6.73 -0.71 10.42
N ASN A 224 6.25 -0.52 9.20
CA ASN A 224 5.08 0.32 8.89
C ASN A 224 3.76 -0.41 9.23
N ILE A 225 3.57 -0.71 10.52
CA ILE A 225 2.48 -1.57 11.02
C ILE A 225 1.39 -0.81 11.78
N ILE A 226 1.54 0.49 12.02
CA ILE A 226 0.66 1.26 12.91
C ILE A 226 -0.82 1.15 12.52
N SER A 227 -1.11 1.20 11.22
CA SER A 227 -2.47 1.04 10.68
C SER A 227 -3.00 -0.39 10.78
N LYS A 228 -2.12 -1.40 10.72
CA LYS A 228 -2.47 -2.83 10.86
C LYS A 228 -2.81 -3.15 12.32
N VAL A 229 -2.04 -2.62 13.27
CA VAL A 229 -2.33 -2.69 14.71
C VAL A 229 -3.69 -2.04 15.00
N ALA A 230 -3.92 -0.81 14.53
CA ALA A 230 -5.20 -0.12 14.74
C ALA A 230 -6.40 -0.87 14.15
N ARG A 231 -6.27 -1.43 12.95
CA ARG A 231 -7.33 -2.27 12.34
C ARG A 231 -7.60 -3.52 13.15
N LYS A 232 -6.56 -4.20 13.64
CA LYS A 232 -6.72 -5.40 14.46
C LYS A 232 -7.50 -5.08 15.74
N LEU A 233 -7.15 -3.99 16.41
CA LEU A 233 -7.84 -3.53 17.62
C LEU A 233 -9.32 -3.21 17.37
N VAL A 234 -9.63 -2.44 16.33
CA VAL A 234 -11.02 -2.01 16.07
C VAL A 234 -11.87 -3.13 15.45
N TRP A 235 -11.36 -3.87 14.47
CA TRP A 235 -12.17 -4.81 13.68
C TRP A 235 -12.13 -6.24 14.20
N LYS A 236 -10.99 -6.71 14.72
CA LYS A 236 -10.87 -8.08 15.23
C LYS A 236 -11.15 -8.16 16.73
N MET A 237 -10.75 -7.14 17.49
CA MET A 237 -10.94 -7.09 18.95
C MET A 237 -12.14 -6.21 19.37
N ASN A 238 -12.85 -5.63 18.39
CA ASN A 238 -14.14 -4.95 18.57
C ASN A 238 -14.11 -3.75 19.54
N HIS A 239 -12.96 -3.06 19.65
CA HIS A 239 -12.88 -1.79 20.37
C HIS A 239 -13.64 -0.67 19.62
N ARG A 240 -14.18 0.33 20.35
CA ARG A 240 -14.87 1.50 19.77
C ARG A 240 -13.96 2.32 18.86
N GLY A 241 -12.68 2.35 19.21
CA GLY A 241 -11.58 2.94 18.45
C GLY A 241 -10.23 2.52 19.03
N ALA A 242 -9.16 2.91 18.37
CA ALA A 242 -7.79 2.64 18.78
C ALA A 242 -6.90 3.86 18.53
N VAL A 243 -6.17 4.29 19.56
CA VAL A 243 -5.03 5.19 19.46
C VAL A 243 -3.78 4.35 19.49
N VAL A 244 -3.00 4.39 18.42
CA VAL A 244 -1.80 3.58 18.26
C VAL A 244 -0.62 4.52 18.09
N ILE A 245 0.45 4.27 18.83
CA ILE A 245 1.64 5.11 18.88
C ILE A 245 2.85 4.24 18.57
N ASN A 246 3.56 4.57 17.49
CA ASN A 246 4.91 4.07 17.24
C ASN A 246 5.90 5.17 17.64
N GLY A 247 6.58 5.00 18.78
CA GLY A 247 7.39 6.03 19.43
C GLY A 247 8.72 6.32 18.72
N ASP A 248 9.19 5.39 17.89
CA ASP A 248 10.37 5.55 17.05
C ASP A 248 10.21 4.75 15.74
N PHE A 249 9.89 5.48 14.69
CA PHE A 249 9.81 5.01 13.31
C PHE A 249 10.83 5.79 12.49
N HIS A 250 12.03 5.22 12.36
CA HIS A 250 13.16 5.83 11.66
C HIS A 250 13.49 7.26 12.14
N GLY A 251 13.48 7.49 13.46
CA GLY A 251 13.80 8.78 14.07
C GLY A 251 12.63 9.76 14.18
N LYS A 252 11.43 9.38 13.70
CA LYS A 252 10.17 10.12 13.90
C LYS A 252 9.22 9.32 14.77
N ALA A 253 8.13 9.94 15.19
CA ALA A 253 7.02 9.23 15.81
C ALA A 253 5.83 9.16 14.86
N GLN A 254 5.07 8.07 14.95
CA GLN A 254 3.79 7.93 14.28
C GLN A 254 2.68 7.83 15.32
N VAL A 255 1.59 8.56 15.09
CA VAL A 255 0.35 8.46 15.87
C VAL A 255 -0.78 8.15 14.90
N TYR A 256 -1.58 7.13 15.21
CA TYR A 256 -2.70 6.72 14.38
C TYR A 256 -3.94 6.57 15.24
N PHE A 257 -5.01 7.27 14.87
CA PHE A 257 -6.28 7.19 15.56
C PHE A 257 -7.33 6.64 14.61
N ARG A 258 -7.84 5.44 14.90
CA ARG A 258 -8.91 4.80 14.15
C ARG A 258 -10.15 4.68 15.01
N ILE A 259 -11.30 4.95 14.45
CA ILE A 259 -12.58 4.78 15.14
C ILE A 259 -13.48 3.82 14.36
N SER A 260 -14.42 3.19 15.05
CA SER A 260 -15.45 2.38 14.41
C SER A 260 -16.43 3.27 13.64
N GLY A 261 -17.16 2.69 12.68
CA GLY A 261 -18.15 3.44 11.91
C GLY A 261 -19.25 4.09 12.76
N LYS A 262 -19.60 3.47 13.90
CA LYS A 262 -20.54 4.06 14.88
C LYS A 262 -19.98 5.32 15.52
N GLU A 263 -18.70 5.30 15.91
CA GLU A 263 -18.05 6.48 16.49
C GLU A 263 -17.84 7.58 15.43
N ALA A 264 -17.72 7.22 14.15
CA ALA A 264 -17.60 8.17 13.06
C ALA A 264 -18.90 8.95 12.74
N GLU A 265 -19.99 8.69 13.48
CA GLU A 265 -21.19 9.55 13.51
C GLU A 265 -21.10 10.62 14.61
N ARG A 266 -20.25 10.40 15.63
CA ARG A 266 -20.10 11.28 16.79
C ARG A 266 -18.82 12.12 16.76
N ILE A 267 -17.73 11.53 16.28
CA ILE A 267 -16.41 12.14 16.25
C ILE A 267 -16.17 12.74 14.87
N ASN A 268 -15.99 14.05 14.82
CA ASN A 268 -15.60 14.75 13.61
C ASN A 268 -14.09 14.61 13.37
N MET A 269 -13.67 13.54 12.70
CA MET A 269 -12.24 13.29 12.46
C MET A 269 -11.55 14.41 11.67
N ALA A 270 -12.26 15.12 10.80
CA ALA A 270 -11.70 16.25 10.05
C ALA A 270 -11.24 17.39 10.99
N GLU A 271 -12.03 17.67 12.03
CA GLU A 271 -11.66 18.64 13.06
C GLU A 271 -10.41 18.21 13.84
N VAL A 272 -10.32 16.92 14.22
CA VAL A 272 -9.15 16.37 14.91
C VAL A 272 -7.89 16.52 14.05
N ILE A 273 -7.98 16.19 12.75
CA ILE A 273 -6.88 16.31 11.79
C ILE A 273 -6.39 17.76 11.70
N GLU A 274 -7.30 18.73 11.56
CA GLU A 274 -6.92 20.14 11.44
C GLU A 274 -6.25 20.67 12.72
N ARG A 275 -6.74 20.26 13.89
CA ARG A 275 -6.09 20.60 15.17
C ARG A 275 -4.69 20.01 15.29
N VAL A 276 -4.49 18.76 14.84
CA VAL A 276 -3.16 18.12 14.83
C VAL A 276 -2.21 18.81 13.83
N LYS A 277 -2.70 19.19 12.64
CA LYS A 277 -1.90 19.96 11.67
C LYS A 277 -1.47 21.32 12.23
N ALA A 278 -2.31 21.98 13.03
CA ALA A 278 -1.97 23.25 13.66
C ALA A 278 -0.76 23.18 14.61
N LEU A 279 -0.39 21.98 15.08
CA LEU A 279 0.86 21.74 15.82
C LEU A 279 2.11 21.68 14.90
N GLY A 280 1.94 21.84 13.59
CA GLY A 280 2.99 21.63 12.60
C GLY A 280 3.39 20.15 12.46
N ALA A 281 2.44 19.23 12.66
CA ALA A 281 2.63 17.81 12.40
C ALA A 281 2.12 17.44 10.99
N ASN A 282 2.73 16.43 10.37
CA ASN A 282 2.24 15.91 9.09
C ASN A 282 1.09 14.94 9.35
N ALA A 283 -0.16 15.41 9.22
CA ALA A 283 -1.35 14.63 9.51
C ALA A 283 -2.36 14.65 8.37
N GLY A 284 -3.04 13.52 8.19
CA GLY A 284 -4.08 13.32 7.20
C GLY A 284 -4.97 12.13 7.57
N GLY A 285 -5.98 11.85 6.76
CA GLY A 285 -6.91 10.78 7.07
C GLY A 285 -8.21 10.82 6.29
N LYS A 286 -9.16 10.02 6.75
CA LYS A 286 -10.52 9.93 6.23
C LYS A 286 -11.51 10.07 7.38
N ARG A 287 -12.80 9.91 7.09
CA ARG A 287 -13.89 10.01 8.09
C ARG A 287 -13.65 9.20 9.37
N GLU A 288 -13.05 8.02 9.27
CA GLU A 288 -12.89 7.10 10.41
C GLU A 288 -11.45 7.04 10.95
N VAL A 289 -10.54 7.87 10.41
CA VAL A 289 -9.12 7.67 10.69
C VAL A 289 -8.28 8.92 10.53
N LEU A 290 -7.32 9.08 11.44
CA LEU A 290 -6.22 10.02 11.39
C LEU A 290 -4.91 9.25 11.45
N GLY A 291 -3.98 9.60 10.57
CA GLY A 291 -2.57 9.22 10.66
C GLY A 291 -1.71 10.47 10.75
N CYS A 292 -0.70 10.44 11.61
CA CYS A 292 0.18 11.56 11.88
C CYS A 292 1.62 11.07 11.99
N VAL A 293 2.54 11.76 11.31
CA VAL A 293 3.99 11.63 11.50
C VAL A 293 4.52 12.94 12.06
N CYS A 294 5.27 12.87 13.16
CA CYS A 294 5.76 14.04 13.87
C CYS A 294 7.12 13.79 14.53
N GLU A 295 7.74 14.86 15.05
CA GLU A 295 8.90 14.72 15.93
C GLU A 295 8.52 13.99 17.21
N ARG A 296 9.45 13.21 17.77
CA ARG A 296 9.21 12.39 18.98
C ARG A 296 8.74 13.21 20.18
N ASN A 297 9.19 14.46 20.31
CA ASN A 297 8.77 15.35 21.38
C ASN A 297 7.35 15.92 21.23
N LYS A 298 6.70 15.74 20.07
CA LYS A 298 5.32 16.20 19.82
C LYS A 298 4.26 15.14 20.09
N ILE A 299 4.64 13.90 20.44
CA ILE A 299 3.68 12.81 20.68
C ILE A 299 2.62 13.23 21.70
N GLU A 300 3.03 13.76 22.84
CA GLU A 300 2.11 14.10 23.93
C GLU A 300 1.17 15.27 23.56
N ASP A 301 1.63 16.23 22.76
CA ASP A 301 0.78 17.31 22.24
C ASP A 301 -0.32 16.77 21.32
N VAL A 302 0.03 15.81 20.45
CA VAL A 302 -0.93 15.14 19.56
C VAL A 302 -1.92 14.29 20.36
N LEU A 303 -1.43 13.56 21.38
CA LEU A 303 -2.28 12.74 22.23
C LEU A 303 -3.25 13.59 23.05
N ALA A 304 -2.83 14.74 23.57
CA ALA A 304 -3.71 15.64 24.31
C ALA A 304 -4.95 16.05 23.49
N ILE A 305 -4.79 16.30 22.18
CA ILE A 305 -5.93 16.56 21.28
C ILE A 305 -6.83 15.33 21.15
N ILE A 306 -6.24 14.16 20.91
CA ILE A 306 -7.01 12.92 20.70
C ILE A 306 -7.76 12.50 21.97
N GLU A 307 -7.16 12.68 23.15
CA GLU A 307 -7.74 12.31 24.45
C GLU A 307 -9.07 13.00 24.74
N GLU A 308 -9.30 14.20 24.20
CA GLU A 308 -10.57 14.91 24.33
C GLU A 308 -11.76 14.12 23.74
N TYR A 309 -11.48 13.25 22.76
CA TYR A 309 -12.48 12.47 22.03
C TYR A 309 -12.63 11.03 22.54
N LEU A 310 -11.83 10.60 23.52
CA LEU A 310 -11.88 9.23 24.10
C LEU A 310 -12.93 9.08 25.21
N ARG A 311 -14.09 9.75 25.06
CA ARG A 311 -15.18 9.79 26.06
C ARG A 311 -16.34 8.85 25.75
#